data_AF-A0A7C2ESS2-F1
#
_entry.id   AF-A0A7C2ESS2-F1
#
_cell.length_a   1.000
_cell.length_b   1.000
_cell.length_c   1.000
_cell.angle_alpha   90.00
_cell.angle_beta   90.00
_cell.angle_gamma   90.00
#
_symmetry.space_group_name_H-M   'P 1'
#
loop_
_entity.id
_entity.type
_entity.pdbx_description
1 polymer ?
#
loop_
_entity_poly.entity_id
_entity_poly.type
_entity_poly.pdbx_seq_one_letter_code
_entity_poly.pdbx_strand_id
1 'polypeptide(L)' 'MMWEYRDHMTMFKETQDGLVSNLEFIQAWGAEGWELAGSVPLIAPNRDGVAYGTVGALLIFKRPLAG' A
#
# COMPACT_ATOMS: atom_id res chain seq x y z
N MET A 1 -12.77 13.31 -18.30
CA MET A 1 -12.53 12.37 -17.19
C MET A 1 -11.36 12.89 -16.39
N MET A 2 -11.61 13.29 -15.15
CA MET A 2 -10.54 13.61 -14.20
C MET A 2 -10.26 12.35 -13.39
N TRP A 3 -8.99 11.97 -13.26
CA TRP A 3 -8.58 10.79 -12.51
C TRP A 3 -8.25 11.22 -11.08
N GLU A 4 -8.77 10.49 -10.09
CA GLU A 4 -8.36 10.66 -8.70
C GLU A 4 -7.38 9.55 -8.33
N TYR A 5 -6.34 9.92 -7.59
CA TYR A 5 -5.33 9.01 -7.08
C TYR A 5 -5.28 9.07 -5.57
N ARG A 6 -5.06 7.91 -4.94
CA ARG A 6 -4.83 7.77 -3.50
C ARG A 6 -3.70 6.80 -3.26
N ASP A 7 -2.85 7.09 -2.28
CA ASP A 7 -1.84 6.16 -1.80
C ASP A 7 -2.17 5.61 -0.40
N HIS A 8 -1.71 4.39 -0.12
CA HIS A 8 -1.76 3.77 1.19
C HIS A 8 -0.42 3.12 1.51
N MET A 9 0.18 3.52 2.62
CA MET A 9 1.37 2.85 3.15
C MET A 9 0.93 1.74 4.10
N THR A 10 1.26 0.50 3.78
CA THR A 10 1.05 -0.66 4.65
C THR A 10 2.37 -1.05 5.30
N MET A 11 2.33 -1.55 6.52
CA MET A 11 3.48 -2.10 7.23
C MET A 11 3.38 -3.62 7.26
N PHE A 12 4.44 -4.32 6.84
CA PHE A 12 4.48 -5.76 6.99
C PHE A 12 4.69 -6.15 8.46
N LYS A 13 4.01 -7.21 8.88
CA LYS A 13 4.17 -7.88 10.16
C LYS A 13 4.99 -9.15 9.94
N GLU A 14 5.92 -9.39 10.84
CA GLU A 14 6.66 -10.65 10.87
C GLU A 14 5.78 -11.77 11.44
N THR A 15 5.76 -12.90 10.75
CA THR A 15 5.05 -14.12 11.13
C THR A 15 5.93 -15.34 10.88
N GLN A 16 5.49 -16.52 11.31
CA GLN A 16 6.21 -17.77 11.06
C GLN A 16 6.33 -18.10 9.56
N ASP A 17 5.42 -17.59 8.73
CA ASP A 17 5.41 -17.77 7.27
C ASP A 17 6.16 -16.65 6.52
N GLY A 18 6.73 -15.68 7.25
CA GLY A 18 7.45 -14.52 6.69
C GLY A 18 6.73 -13.18 6.92
N LEU A 19 7.07 -12.18 6.10
CA LEU A 19 6.54 -10.83 6.17
C LEU A 19 5.18 -10.73 5.45
N VAL A 20 4.11 -10.42 6.19
CA VAL A 20 2.75 -10.33 5.65
C VAL A 20 2.10 -8.99 6.01
N SER A 21 1.20 -8.47 5.16
CA SER A 21 0.36 -7.32 5.51
C SER A 21 -1.12 -7.67 5.48
N ASN A 22 -1.90 -7.03 6.35
CA ASN A 22 -3.36 -7.11 6.29
C ASN A 22 -3.88 -6.07 5.28
N LEU A 23 -4.54 -6.57 4.22
CA LEU A 23 -5.07 -5.77 3.12
C LEU A 23 -6.60 -5.64 3.14
N GLU A 24 -7.27 -5.88 4.27
CA GLU A 24 -8.74 -5.79 4.41
C GLU A 24 -9.32 -4.45 3.91
N PHE A 25 -8.56 -3.35 4.07
CA PHE A 25 -8.98 -2.02 3.61
C PHE A 25 -9.24 -1.94 2.09
N ILE A 26 -8.63 -2.82 1.28
CA ILE A 26 -8.82 -2.86 -0.17
C ILE A 26 -10.28 -3.13 -0.53
N GLN A 27 -10.98 -3.97 0.25
CA GLN A 27 -12.39 -4.25 -0.01
C GLN A 27 -13.27 -3.01 0.17
N ALA A 28 -13.03 -2.24 1.24
CA ALA A 28 -13.76 -0.99 1.48
C ALA A 28 -13.51 0.03 0.35
N TRP A 29 -12.26 0.17 -0.10
CA TRP A 29 -11.92 1.10 -1.18
C TRP A 29 -12.50 0.64 -2.53
N GLY A 30 -12.49 -0.67 -2.79
CA GLY A 30 -13.16 -1.26 -3.94
C GLY A 30 -14.66 -0.98 -3.96
N ALA A 31 -15.34 -1.06 -2.81
CA ALA A 31 -16.76 -0.72 -2.69
C ALA A 31 -17.06 0.76 -2.98
N GLU A 32 -16.10 1.66 -2.77
CA GLU A 32 -16.16 3.07 -3.15
C GLU A 32 -15.80 3.34 -4.62
N GLY A 33 -15.39 2.30 -5.37
CA GLY A 33 -15.02 2.39 -6.78
C GLY A 33 -13.55 2.72 -7.03
N TRP A 34 -12.68 2.56 -6.03
CA TRP A 34 -11.23 2.64 -6.21
C TRP A 34 -10.67 1.30 -6.69
N GLU A 35 -9.74 1.36 -7.63
CA GLU A 35 -9.02 0.19 -8.13
C GLU A 35 -7.54 0.29 -7.76
N LEU A 36 -6.95 -0.82 -7.30
CA LEU A 36 -5.51 -0.91 -7.11
C LEU A 36 -4.80 -0.79 -8.47
N ALA A 37 -3.98 0.23 -8.62
CA ALA A 37 -3.22 0.53 -9.84
C ALA A 37 -1.75 0.10 -9.74
N GLY A 38 -1.18 0.03 -8.53
CA GLY A 38 0.21 -0.38 -8.34
C GLY A 38 0.59 -0.63 -6.88
N SER A 39 1.66 -1.40 -6.68
CA SER A 39 2.26 -1.68 -5.36
C SER A 39 3.78 -1.60 -5.46
N VAL A 40 4.41 -0.90 -4.51
CA VAL A 40 5.87 -0.76 -4.43
C VAL A 40 6.35 -1.15 -3.03
N PRO A 41 7.23 -2.16 -2.89
CA PRO A 41 7.87 -2.45 -1.62
C PRO A 41 8.84 -1.32 -1.27
N LEU A 42 8.73 -0.79 -0.07
CA LEU A 42 9.57 0.24 0.49
C LEU A 42 10.43 -0.38 1.58
N ILE A 43 11.75 -0.22 1.44
CA ILE A 43 12.72 -0.59 2.46
C ILE A 43 13.25 0.71 3.04
N ALA A 44 12.85 1.04 4.27
CA ALA A 44 13.34 2.23 4.94
C ALA A 44 14.62 1.91 5.74
N PRO A 45 15.74 2.63 5.50
CA PRO A 45 16.88 2.58 6.40
C PRO A 45 16.50 3.20 7.75
N ASN A 46 17.09 2.70 8.84
CA ASN A 46 17.00 3.38 10.13
C ASN A 46 17.82 4.69 10.11
N ARG A 47 17.78 5.46 11.20
CA ARG A 47 18.54 6.73 11.33
C ARG A 47 20.05 6.59 11.11
N ASP A 48 20.58 5.38 11.26
CA ASP A 48 22.00 5.06 11.10
C ASP A 48 22.34 4.58 9.67
N GLY A 49 21.37 4.66 8.75
CA GLY A 49 21.55 4.23 7.36
C GLY A 49 21.52 2.72 7.16
N VAL A 50 21.21 1.94 8.20
CA VAL A 50 21.16 0.48 8.13
C VAL A 50 19.72 0.01 8.01
N ALA A 51 19.42 -0.77 6.98
CA ALA A 51 18.09 -1.32 6.72
C ALA A 51 17.78 -2.46 7.71
N TYR A 52 17.11 -2.14 8.82
CA TYR A 52 16.79 -3.10 9.90
C TYR A 52 15.29 -3.33 10.14
N GLY A 53 14.45 -3.25 9.10
CA GLY A 53 13.16 -3.95 9.18
C GLY A 53 11.93 -3.09 9.40
N THR A 54 11.85 -1.94 8.73
CA THR A 54 10.55 -1.37 8.36
C THR A 54 10.36 -1.59 6.86
N VAL A 55 9.79 -2.75 6.52
CA VAL A 55 9.29 -2.99 5.16
C VAL A 55 7.86 -2.45 5.11
N GLY A 56 7.62 -1.51 4.20
CA GLY A 56 6.29 -1.03 3.89
C GLY A 56 5.91 -1.37 2.45
N ALA A 57 4.62 -1.33 2.10
CA ALA A 57 4.20 -1.27 0.71
C ALA A 57 3.45 0.04 0.48
N LEU A 58 3.87 0.80 -0.54
CA LEU A 58 3.08 1.90 -1.08
C LEU A 58 2.11 1.33 -2.11
N LEU A 59 0.81 1.48 -1.86
CA LEU A 59 -0.25 1.01 -2.74
C LEU A 59 -0.93 2.22 -3.36
N ILE A 60 -0.95 2.29 -4.69
CA ILE A 60 -1.55 3.39 -5.45
C ILE A 60 -2.89 2.91 -5.99
N PHE A 61 -3.92 3.70 -5.77
CA PHE A 61 -5.28 3.46 -6.21
C PHE A 61 -5.72 4.56 -7.15
N LYS A 62 -6.51 4.19 -8.15
CA LYS A 62 -7.11 5.10 -9.12
C LYS A 62 -8.63 5.00 -9.04
N ARG A 63 -9.30 6.13 -9.21
CA ARG A 63 -10.75 6.19 -9.36
C ARG A 63 -11.10 7.01 -10.60
N PRO A 64 -11.89 6.46 -11.53
CA PRO A 64 -12.46 7.26 -12.59
C PRO A 64 -13.61 8.12 -12.03
N LEU A 65 -13.55 9.43 -12.20
CA LEU A 65 -14.73 10.27 -11.98
C LEU A 65 -15.70 10.05 -13.13
N ALA A 66 -16.95 9.71 -12.80
CA ALA A 66 -18.04 9.68 -13.77
C ALA A 66 -18.11 11.03 -14.48
N GLY A 67 -18.14 11.00 -15.81
CA GLY A 67 -18.33 12.19 -16.65
C GLY A 67 -19.76 12.70 -16.61
#